data_AF-A0A0A8XEI7-F1
#
_entry.id   AF-A0A0A8XEI7-F1
#
_cell.length_a   1.000
_cell.length_b   1.000
_cell.length_c   1.000
_cell.angle_alpha   90.00
_cell.angle_beta   90.00
_cell.angle_gamma   90.00
#
_symmetry.space_group_name_H-M   'P 1'
#
loop_
_entity.id
_entity.type
_entity.pdbx_description
1 polymer ?
#
loop_
_entity_poly.entity_id
_entity_poly.type
_entity_poly.pdbx_seq_one_letter_code
_entity_poly.pdbx_strand_id
1 'polypeptide(L)'
;MLKKIASLMSKHPVKIVLVTIMAVVLLAAGARNVQMATGNETLVSTESMVYKNNQLLEEEFGGESIVIVYEATDDKDVLTVDRLEHMKDLEAILNTQEQVYSVMSPVVLVEEISSKQAEKYKEGIGEVSDGLKDMGGKLIEIGEQMEGNVSGGGHLPNIEGQMSELNQGINNMIQGQEKLKAGTMSLVNGYSQFGAQTKEAGMKLEALASKYDANDPKQKQQSEQINEMSIQLIQLSEKMLQGAQKSATLPNVPDQTIKGLKKIESGLANQEGQLGNLQTEKEKQAKDLMELSDGLMEMGKKLVSISDNLSTMNDYSDTLKPGLPEKQETLEYMVYDDNGKKREIFNEVVIEDQTMIMIVKFDGNISDDVKSEVSNMVKSYLNENQIESTDTMVSGKPVLDDAIRSSMKESMQKMMMLSILFMIIILFFTFNVSWRLLPLGIILIAVIGTVGLMGWIQIPITMVSMAVFPILIGLGIDYSIQFQNRYSEEMAEEEDNHE
;
A
#
# COMPACT_ATOMS: atom_id res chain seq x y z
N MET A 1 -7.33 33.63 57.42
CA MET A 1 -6.44 33.27 56.31
C MET A 1 -6.06 34.50 55.48
N LEU A 2 -7.02 35.27 54.98
CA LEU A 2 -6.80 36.48 54.17
C LEU A 2 -5.93 37.57 54.83
N LYS A 3 -6.13 37.88 56.13
CA LYS A 3 -5.28 38.85 56.86
C LYS A 3 -3.79 38.44 56.93
N LYS A 4 -3.48 37.14 56.98
CA LYS A 4 -2.09 36.66 56.97
C LYS A 4 -1.46 36.85 55.58
N ILE A 5 -2.21 36.58 54.52
CA ILE A 5 -1.78 36.79 53.12
C ILE A 5 -1.51 38.28 52.88
N ALA A 6 -2.42 39.16 53.30
CA ALA A 6 -2.25 40.61 53.20
C ALA A 6 -1.00 41.11 53.95
N SER A 7 -0.77 40.62 55.18
CA SER A 7 0.43 40.99 55.96
C SER A 7 1.74 40.49 55.33
N LEU A 8 1.70 39.37 54.60
CA LEU A 8 2.84 38.85 53.86
C LEU A 8 3.12 39.69 52.61
N MET A 9 2.06 40.13 51.93
CA MET A 9 2.11 41.00 50.75
C MET A 9 2.70 42.37 51.06
N SER A 10 2.27 43.01 52.15
CA SER A 10 2.82 44.31 52.54
C SER A 10 4.28 44.24 52.99
N LYS A 11 4.69 43.13 53.62
CA LYS A 11 6.04 42.99 54.18
C LYS A 11 7.11 42.63 53.15
N HIS A 12 6.74 41.92 52.08
CA HIS A 12 7.69 41.44 51.06
C HIS A 12 7.18 41.61 49.61
N PRO A 13 6.88 42.84 49.16
CA PRO A 13 6.25 43.09 47.86
C PRO A 13 7.11 42.60 46.68
N VAL A 14 8.41 42.91 46.67
CA VAL A 14 9.33 42.52 45.57
C VAL A 14 9.46 41.01 45.44
N LYS A 15 9.55 40.28 46.56
CA LYS A 15 9.68 38.82 46.54
C LYS A 15 8.43 38.16 45.97
N ILE A 16 7.26 38.70 46.26
CA ILE A 16 5.99 38.15 45.77
C ILE A 16 5.84 38.38 44.29
N VAL A 17 6.16 39.58 43.80
CA VAL A 17 6.16 39.85 42.35
C VAL A 17 7.12 38.90 41.62
N LEU A 18 8.32 38.67 42.15
CA LEU A 18 9.29 37.75 41.55
C LEU A 18 8.77 36.32 41.53
N VAL A 19 8.18 35.84 42.63
CA VAL A 19 7.55 34.50 42.69
C VAL A 19 6.40 34.37 41.69
N THR A 20 5.54 35.38 41.57
CA THR A 20 4.44 35.39 40.61
C THR A 20 4.97 35.35 39.17
N ILE A 21 5.97 36.16 38.83
CA ILE A 21 6.60 36.12 37.50
C ILE A 21 7.19 34.75 37.22
N MET A 22 7.90 34.15 38.20
CA MET A 22 8.47 32.81 38.06
C MET A 22 7.38 31.76 37.84
N ALA A 23 6.25 31.85 38.55
CA ALA A 23 5.10 30.97 38.36
C ALA A 23 4.48 31.13 36.96
N VAL A 24 4.33 32.36 36.47
CA VAL A 24 3.83 32.64 35.11
C VAL A 24 4.78 32.06 34.06
N VAL A 25 6.09 32.23 34.22
CA VAL A 25 7.10 31.65 33.30
C VAL A 25 7.03 30.12 33.30
N LEU A 26 6.90 29.50 34.47
CA LEU A 26 6.76 28.04 34.61
C LEU A 26 5.49 27.53 33.90
N LEU A 27 4.36 28.21 34.09
CA LEU A 27 3.13 27.87 33.39
C LEU A 27 3.28 28.08 31.89
N ALA A 28 3.78 29.23 31.45
CA ALA A 28 4.02 29.54 30.05
C ALA A 28 4.93 28.52 29.35
N ALA A 29 5.91 27.95 30.05
CA ALA A 29 6.73 26.87 29.52
C ALA A 29 5.92 25.62 29.14
N GLY A 30 4.87 25.30 29.91
CA GLY A 30 3.94 24.22 29.63
C GLY A 30 3.14 24.43 28.34
N ALA A 31 2.94 25.67 27.89
CA ALA A 31 2.16 25.97 26.69
C ALA A 31 2.79 25.38 25.41
N ARG A 32 4.10 25.09 25.43
CA ARG A 32 4.81 24.42 24.32
C ARG A 32 4.45 22.94 24.16
N ASN A 33 3.95 22.32 25.24
CA ASN A 33 3.59 20.90 25.26
C ASN A 33 2.09 20.68 24.96
N VAL A 34 1.37 21.74 24.59
CA VAL A 34 -0.05 21.66 24.27
C VAL A 34 -0.22 20.99 22.92
N GLN A 35 -0.94 19.88 22.92
CA GLN A 35 -1.33 19.15 21.71
C GLN A 35 -2.76 19.51 21.32
N MET A 36 -3.04 19.50 20.02
CA MET A 36 -4.41 19.57 19.51
C MET A 36 -4.89 18.16 19.22
N ALA A 37 -6.06 17.81 19.74
CA ALA A 37 -6.67 16.51 19.51
C ALA A 37 -7.75 16.62 18.43
N THR A 38 -7.64 15.77 17.42
CA THR A 38 -8.56 15.64 16.28
C THR A 38 -8.99 14.19 16.04
N GLY A 39 -8.37 13.23 16.73
CA GLY A 39 -8.58 11.81 16.53
C GLY A 39 -9.77 11.24 17.29
N ASN A 40 -9.84 9.92 17.33
CA ASN A 40 -10.94 9.16 17.94
C ASN A 40 -11.04 9.36 19.47
N GLU A 41 -9.94 9.75 20.12
CA GLU A 41 -9.87 10.13 21.53
C GLU A 41 -10.76 11.33 21.88
N THR A 42 -11.13 12.14 20.89
CA THR A 42 -12.09 13.24 21.07
C THR A 42 -13.55 12.79 21.01
N LEU A 43 -13.81 11.61 20.43
CA LEU A 43 -15.15 11.07 20.21
C LEU A 43 -15.55 10.03 21.25
N VAL A 44 -14.57 9.23 21.71
CA VAL A 44 -14.78 8.13 22.66
C VAL A 44 -13.70 8.17 23.73
N SER A 45 -14.09 7.88 24.98
CA SER A 45 -13.15 7.80 26.10
C SER A 45 -12.06 6.74 25.86
N THR A 46 -10.81 7.11 26.13
CA THR A 46 -9.63 6.24 26.02
C THR A 46 -9.69 5.02 26.94
N GLU A 47 -10.47 5.09 28.03
CA GLU A 47 -10.66 3.97 28.95
C GLU A 47 -11.70 2.96 28.46
N SER A 48 -12.49 3.30 27.45
CA SER A 48 -13.54 2.44 26.93
C SER A 48 -12.97 1.19 26.25
N MET A 49 -13.71 0.08 26.35
CA MET A 49 -13.36 -1.16 25.65
C MET A 49 -13.33 -0.96 24.12
N VAL A 50 -14.18 -0.08 23.59
CA VAL A 50 -14.21 0.25 22.14
C VAL A 50 -12.89 0.86 21.69
N TYR A 51 -12.38 1.84 22.44
CA TYR A 51 -11.10 2.48 22.13
C TYR A 51 -9.93 1.48 22.20
N LYS A 52 -9.88 0.67 23.27
CA LYS A 52 -8.84 -0.36 23.46
C LYS A 52 -8.89 -1.44 22.38
N ASN A 53 -10.07 -1.89 21.98
CA ASN A 53 -10.23 -2.87 20.90
C ASN A 53 -9.82 -2.29 19.54
N ASN A 54 -10.11 -1.01 19.29
CA ASN A 54 -9.67 -0.34 18.07
C ASN A 54 -8.13 -0.24 18.00
N GLN A 55 -7.47 0.11 19.12
CA GLN A 55 -6.00 0.11 19.17
C GLN A 55 -5.39 -1.26 18.87
N LEU A 56 -5.95 -2.33 19.43
CA LEU A 56 -5.50 -3.70 19.14
C LEU A 56 -5.72 -4.08 17.67
N LEU A 57 -6.82 -3.63 17.07
CA LEU A 57 -7.09 -3.82 15.65
C LEU A 57 -6.05 -3.08 14.78
N GLU A 58 -5.71 -1.86 15.14
CA GLU A 58 -4.68 -1.08 14.44
C GLU A 58 -3.28 -1.68 14.59
N GLU A 59 -2.95 -2.26 15.76
CA GLU A 59 -1.67 -2.91 16.01
C GLU A 59 -1.50 -4.20 15.19
N GLU A 60 -2.55 -5.01 15.04
CA GLU A 60 -2.50 -6.28 14.30
C GLU A 60 -2.69 -6.12 12.79
N PHE A 61 -3.54 -5.19 12.34
CA PHE A 61 -3.92 -5.07 10.93
C PHE A 61 -3.38 -3.81 10.26
N GLY A 62 -2.60 -2.99 10.95
CA GLY A 62 -2.18 -1.66 10.51
C GLY A 62 -3.21 -0.60 10.89
N GLY A 63 -2.72 0.62 11.08
CA GLY A 63 -3.50 1.77 11.50
C GLY A 63 -4.28 2.43 10.37
N GLU A 64 -4.39 3.75 10.50
CA GLU A 64 -5.03 4.62 9.52
C GLU A 64 -4.28 4.61 8.18
N SER A 65 -4.95 5.06 7.12
CA SER A 65 -4.37 5.12 5.79
C SER A 65 -4.52 6.51 5.16
N ILE A 66 -3.54 6.90 4.35
CA ILE A 66 -3.74 7.90 3.30
C ILE A 66 -4.15 7.22 2.00
N VAL A 67 -4.93 7.93 1.20
CA VAL A 67 -5.34 7.52 -0.14
C VAL A 67 -4.85 8.57 -1.11
N ILE A 68 -4.08 8.14 -2.10
CA ILE A 68 -3.59 8.99 -3.18
C ILE A 68 -4.40 8.64 -4.42
N VAL A 69 -5.12 9.62 -4.95
CA VAL A 69 -5.97 9.49 -6.14
C VAL A 69 -5.21 10.06 -7.32
N TYR A 70 -5.22 9.32 -8.43
CA TYR A 70 -4.78 9.75 -9.73
C TYR A 70 -6.00 9.79 -10.65
N GLU A 71 -6.29 10.95 -11.21
CA GLU A 71 -7.42 11.18 -12.11
C GLU A 71 -6.88 11.63 -13.47
N ALA A 72 -7.15 10.85 -14.51
CA ALA A 72 -6.78 11.19 -15.88
C ALA A 72 -7.69 12.32 -16.39
N THR A 73 -7.10 13.40 -16.87
CA THR A 73 -7.84 14.55 -17.42
C THR A 73 -8.02 14.45 -18.95
N ASP A 74 -7.45 13.42 -19.57
CA ASP A 74 -7.59 13.12 -20.99
C ASP A 74 -8.55 11.94 -21.23
N ASP A 75 -8.92 11.71 -22.50
CA ASP A 75 -9.81 10.61 -22.89
C ASP A 75 -9.09 9.23 -22.82
N LYS A 76 -7.88 9.17 -22.25
CA LYS A 76 -7.12 7.93 -22.11
C LYS A 76 -7.47 7.24 -20.79
N ASP A 77 -7.20 5.94 -20.75
CA ASP A 77 -7.23 5.16 -19.52
C ASP A 77 -6.20 5.69 -18.51
N VAL A 78 -6.55 5.65 -17.23
CA VAL A 78 -5.65 6.01 -16.12
C VAL A 78 -4.46 5.04 -16.01
N LEU A 79 -4.62 3.80 -16.48
CA LEU A 79 -3.58 2.77 -16.48
C LEU A 79 -2.65 2.91 -17.69
N THR A 80 -1.73 3.86 -17.61
CA THR A 80 -0.64 4.03 -18.58
C THR A 80 0.72 3.75 -17.95
N VAL A 81 1.68 3.27 -18.74
CA VAL A 81 3.04 3.01 -18.27
C VAL A 81 3.63 4.23 -17.56
N ASP A 82 3.57 5.42 -18.17
CA ASP A 82 4.11 6.66 -17.59
C ASP A 82 3.49 6.99 -16.21
N ARG A 83 2.17 6.82 -16.06
CA ARG A 83 1.46 7.05 -14.78
C ARG A 83 1.83 6.02 -13.72
N LEU A 84 2.02 4.76 -14.12
CA LEU A 84 2.44 3.68 -13.23
C LEU A 84 3.91 3.83 -12.82
N GLU A 85 4.79 4.28 -13.71
CA GLU A 85 6.19 4.56 -13.39
C GLU A 85 6.30 5.67 -12.33
N HIS A 86 5.59 6.77 -12.52
CA HIS A 86 5.56 7.83 -11.52
C HIS A 86 5.00 7.35 -10.16
N MET A 87 3.96 6.53 -10.20
CA MET A 87 3.39 5.92 -8.99
C MET A 87 4.38 4.97 -8.31
N LYS A 88 5.15 4.21 -9.10
CA LYS A 88 6.21 3.32 -8.60
C LYS A 88 7.33 4.09 -7.92
N ASP A 89 7.73 5.24 -8.45
CA ASP A 89 8.74 6.09 -7.82
C ASP A 89 8.29 6.59 -6.45
N LEU A 90 7.01 6.99 -6.33
CA LEU A 90 6.41 7.34 -5.04
C LEU A 90 6.36 6.14 -4.09
N GLU A 91 5.97 4.97 -4.59
CA GLU A 91 5.95 3.72 -3.82
C GLU A 91 7.33 3.35 -3.28
N ALA A 92 8.38 3.52 -4.08
CA ALA A 92 9.76 3.29 -3.67
C ALA A 92 10.15 4.21 -2.50
N ILE A 93 9.73 5.48 -2.52
CA ILE A 93 9.96 6.41 -1.41
C ILE A 93 9.18 5.98 -0.16
N LEU A 94 7.91 5.60 -0.32
CA LEU A 94 7.05 5.17 0.79
C LEU A 94 7.56 3.90 1.47
N ASN A 95 8.06 2.93 0.70
CA ASN A 95 8.63 1.69 1.22
C ASN A 95 9.93 1.90 2.02
N THR A 96 10.54 3.10 1.97
CA THR A 96 11.69 3.44 2.85
C THR A 96 11.27 3.98 4.21
N GLN A 97 9.99 4.27 4.41
CA GLN A 97 9.48 4.81 5.67
C GLN A 97 9.18 3.68 6.64
N GLU A 98 9.87 3.63 7.79
CA GLU A 98 9.69 2.57 8.80
C GLU A 98 8.28 2.51 9.38
N GLN A 99 7.48 3.57 9.23
CA GLN A 99 6.14 3.70 9.81
C GLN A 99 5.02 3.35 8.83
N VAL A 100 5.37 2.94 7.61
CA VAL A 100 4.43 2.47 6.59
C VAL A 100 4.32 0.95 6.71
N TYR A 101 3.13 0.49 7.08
CA TYR A 101 2.80 -0.92 7.24
C TYR A 101 2.67 -1.64 5.88
N SER A 102 1.96 -1.01 4.94
CA SER A 102 1.75 -1.59 3.60
C SER A 102 1.33 -0.52 2.59
N VAL A 103 1.76 -0.70 1.33
CA VAL A 103 1.27 0.07 0.19
C VAL A 103 0.48 -0.85 -0.74
N MET A 104 -0.69 -0.39 -1.20
CA MET A 104 -1.53 -1.09 -2.17
C MET A 104 -1.80 -0.15 -3.34
N SER A 105 -1.42 -0.57 -4.54
CA SER A 105 -1.49 0.24 -5.75
C SER A 105 -1.67 -0.66 -6.98
N PRO A 106 -2.10 -0.12 -8.14
CA PRO A 106 -2.04 -0.86 -9.40
C PRO A 106 -0.63 -1.33 -9.75
N VAL A 107 0.41 -0.58 -9.35
CA VAL A 107 1.82 -0.95 -9.56
C VAL A 107 2.13 -2.27 -8.86
N VAL A 108 1.81 -2.39 -7.56
CA VAL A 108 2.00 -3.64 -6.80
C VAL A 108 1.35 -4.82 -7.51
N LEU A 109 0.11 -4.65 -8.00
CA LEU A 109 -0.60 -5.72 -8.71
C LEU A 109 0.09 -6.10 -10.02
N VAL A 110 0.50 -5.11 -10.83
CA VAL A 110 1.20 -5.37 -12.10
C VAL A 110 2.55 -6.04 -11.84
N GLU A 111 3.32 -5.57 -10.86
CA GLU A 111 4.63 -6.16 -10.53
C GLU A 111 4.52 -7.57 -9.94
N GLU A 112 3.49 -7.85 -9.14
CA GLU A 112 3.19 -9.18 -8.62
C GLU A 112 2.82 -10.15 -9.75
N ILE A 113 1.97 -9.70 -10.69
CA ILE A 113 1.60 -10.47 -11.89
C ILE A 113 2.84 -10.72 -12.74
N SER A 114 3.61 -9.67 -13.01
CA SER A 114 4.83 -9.72 -13.82
C SER A 114 5.86 -10.65 -13.21
N SER A 115 6.10 -10.57 -11.90
CA SER A 115 7.06 -11.44 -11.19
C SER A 115 6.65 -12.92 -11.24
N LYS A 116 5.36 -13.22 -11.00
CA LYS A 116 4.85 -14.60 -11.07
C LYS A 116 4.87 -15.16 -12.49
N GLN A 117 4.57 -14.34 -13.49
CA GLN A 117 4.66 -14.74 -14.89
C GLN A 117 6.12 -14.96 -15.29
N ALA A 118 7.00 -13.99 -15.05
CA ALA A 118 8.42 -14.04 -15.38
C ALA A 118 9.09 -15.30 -14.84
N GLU A 119 8.87 -15.65 -13.57
CA GLU A 119 9.44 -16.87 -12.96
C GLU A 119 8.99 -18.13 -13.72
N LYS A 120 7.70 -18.29 -13.96
CA LYS A 120 7.15 -19.51 -14.56
C LYS A 120 7.38 -19.62 -16.06
N TYR A 121 7.33 -18.51 -16.78
CA TYR A 121 7.68 -18.49 -18.20
C TYR A 121 9.17 -18.70 -18.40
N LYS A 122 10.05 -18.10 -17.57
CA LYS A 122 11.49 -18.35 -17.63
C LYS A 122 11.84 -19.81 -17.38
N GLU A 123 11.22 -20.43 -16.37
CA GLU A 123 11.38 -21.88 -16.13
C GLU A 123 10.89 -22.70 -17.32
N GLY A 124 9.70 -22.39 -17.85
CA GLY A 124 9.10 -23.15 -18.95
C GLY A 124 9.81 -22.98 -20.29
N ILE A 125 10.21 -21.76 -20.65
CA ILE A 125 11.00 -21.48 -21.86
C ILE A 125 12.39 -22.12 -21.72
N GLY A 126 13.02 -22.05 -20.54
CA GLY A 126 14.28 -22.72 -20.26
C GLY A 126 14.21 -24.22 -20.52
N GLU A 127 13.21 -24.90 -19.95
CA GLU A 127 13.04 -26.35 -20.15
C GLU A 127 12.69 -26.75 -21.59
N VAL A 128 11.89 -25.94 -22.30
CA VAL A 128 11.61 -26.18 -23.74
C VAL A 128 12.88 -25.96 -24.56
N SER A 129 13.66 -24.92 -24.25
CA SER A 129 14.93 -24.64 -24.91
C SER A 129 15.91 -25.79 -24.71
N ASP A 130 16.08 -26.26 -23.47
CA ASP A 130 16.97 -27.38 -23.14
C ASP A 130 16.51 -28.66 -23.83
N GLY A 131 15.20 -28.97 -23.82
CA GLY A 131 14.65 -30.13 -24.53
C GLY A 131 14.87 -30.09 -26.05
N LEU A 132 14.74 -28.91 -26.67
CA LEU A 132 15.03 -28.71 -28.10
C LEU A 132 16.53 -28.87 -28.41
N LYS A 133 17.40 -28.39 -27.52
CA LYS A 133 18.85 -28.51 -27.65
C LYS A 133 19.31 -29.96 -27.52
N ASP A 134 18.77 -30.68 -26.54
CA ASP A 134 19.05 -32.09 -26.30
C ASP A 134 18.60 -32.94 -27.49
N MET A 135 17.34 -32.78 -27.94
CA MET A 135 16.86 -33.47 -29.15
C MET A 135 17.69 -33.11 -30.38
N GLY A 136 18.01 -31.83 -30.55
CA GLY A 136 18.75 -31.33 -31.70
C GLY A 136 20.17 -31.90 -31.77
N GLY A 137 20.88 -31.89 -30.65
CA GLY A 137 22.21 -32.49 -30.52
C GLY A 137 22.19 -34.00 -30.77
N LYS A 138 21.18 -34.72 -30.28
CA LYS A 138 21.07 -36.17 -30.48
C LYS A 138 20.72 -36.55 -31.91
N LEU A 139 19.85 -35.80 -32.57
CA LEU A 139 19.55 -36.02 -34.00
C LEU A 139 20.79 -35.80 -34.89
N ILE A 140 21.65 -34.84 -34.52
CA ILE A 140 22.95 -34.64 -35.17
C ILE A 140 23.87 -35.85 -34.92
N GLU A 141 24.03 -36.30 -33.68
CA GLU A 141 24.86 -37.48 -33.36
C GLU A 141 24.37 -38.77 -34.04
N ILE A 142 23.05 -38.98 -34.09
CA ILE A 142 22.44 -40.13 -34.77
C ILE A 142 22.76 -40.09 -36.26
N GLY A 143 22.60 -38.93 -36.91
CA GLY A 143 22.98 -38.76 -38.31
C GLY A 143 24.47 -38.99 -38.55
N GLU A 144 25.36 -38.34 -37.78
CA GLU A 144 26.81 -38.52 -37.91
C GLU A 144 27.24 -40.00 -37.78
N GLN A 145 26.62 -40.76 -36.86
CA GLN A 145 26.89 -42.19 -36.71
C GLN A 145 26.30 -43.05 -37.85
N MET A 146 25.15 -42.66 -38.40
CA MET A 146 24.58 -43.32 -39.59
C MET A 146 25.48 -43.07 -40.82
N GLU A 147 25.95 -41.85 -41.04
CA GLU A 147 26.87 -41.50 -42.12
C GLU A 147 28.21 -42.26 -42.00
N GLY A 148 28.77 -42.32 -40.79
CA GLY A 148 30.03 -43.01 -40.49
C GLY A 148 29.94 -44.54 -40.68
N ASN A 149 28.81 -45.16 -40.31
CA ASN A 149 28.61 -46.61 -40.46
C ASN A 149 28.36 -47.04 -41.92
N VAL A 150 27.69 -46.21 -42.72
CA VAL A 150 27.51 -46.46 -44.16
C VAL A 150 28.85 -46.33 -44.91
N SER A 151 29.74 -45.43 -44.46
CA SER A 151 31.04 -45.18 -45.10
C SER A 151 32.15 -46.18 -44.70
N GLY A 152 32.02 -46.87 -43.55
CA GLY A 152 33.08 -47.71 -42.96
C GLY A 152 32.82 -49.22 -42.88
N GLY A 153 31.64 -49.72 -43.27
CA GLY A 153 31.30 -51.16 -43.19
C GLY A 153 31.11 -51.72 -41.77
N GLY A 154 30.82 -50.84 -40.80
CA GLY A 154 30.71 -51.14 -39.37
C GLY A 154 29.31 -51.57 -38.89
N HIS A 155 29.25 -52.04 -37.63
CA HIS A 155 28.01 -52.42 -36.91
C HIS A 155 27.01 -51.25 -36.81
N LEU A 156 25.71 -51.56 -36.71
CA LEU A 156 24.64 -50.57 -36.52
C LEU A 156 24.93 -49.63 -35.32
N PRO A 157 24.44 -48.37 -35.35
CA PRO A 157 24.58 -47.43 -34.25
C PRO A 157 24.04 -48.02 -32.94
N ASN A 158 24.56 -47.57 -31.79
CA ASN A 158 24.00 -47.91 -30.49
C ASN A 158 22.69 -47.12 -30.26
N ILE A 159 21.63 -47.55 -30.94
CA ILE A 159 20.32 -46.89 -30.99
C ILE A 159 19.66 -46.85 -29.59
N GLU A 160 19.88 -47.86 -28.74
CA GLU A 160 19.27 -47.93 -27.40
C GLU A 160 19.69 -46.75 -26.50
N GLY A 161 20.98 -46.44 -26.42
CA GLY A 161 21.46 -45.33 -25.60
C GLY A 161 20.99 -43.96 -26.11
N GLN A 162 20.96 -43.79 -27.43
CA GLN A 162 20.54 -42.54 -28.07
C GLN A 162 19.02 -42.32 -27.98
N MET A 163 18.21 -43.37 -27.97
CA MET A 163 16.76 -43.26 -27.75
C MET A 163 16.40 -42.92 -26.30
N SER A 164 17.19 -43.38 -25.33
CA SER A 164 17.01 -42.98 -23.92
C SER A 164 17.20 -41.47 -23.74
N GLU A 165 18.24 -40.90 -24.35
CA GLU A 165 18.53 -39.46 -24.28
C GLU A 165 17.56 -38.62 -25.14
N LEU A 166 17.08 -39.14 -26.28
CA LEU A 166 16.00 -38.51 -27.05
C LEU A 166 14.68 -38.45 -26.25
N ASN A 167 14.35 -39.53 -25.54
CA ASN A 167 13.23 -39.56 -24.61
C ASN A 167 13.40 -38.58 -23.44
N GLN A 168 14.64 -38.34 -23.00
CA GLN A 168 14.94 -37.31 -22.01
C GLN A 168 14.68 -35.90 -22.56
N GLY A 169 15.10 -35.59 -23.80
CA GLY A 169 14.80 -34.31 -24.46
C GLY A 169 13.30 -34.07 -24.65
N ILE A 170 12.53 -35.11 -25.03
CA ILE A 170 11.06 -35.05 -25.12
C ILE A 170 10.45 -34.83 -23.74
N ASN A 171 10.95 -35.50 -22.70
CA ASN A 171 10.48 -35.30 -21.33
C ASN A 171 10.76 -33.89 -20.81
N ASN A 172 11.95 -33.34 -21.06
CA ASN A 172 12.29 -31.95 -20.73
C ASN A 172 11.34 -30.97 -21.44
N MET A 173 10.99 -31.24 -22.70
CA MET A 173 10.04 -30.41 -23.44
C MET A 173 8.59 -30.57 -22.95
N ILE A 174 8.17 -31.76 -22.53
CA ILE A 174 6.89 -31.98 -21.86
C ILE A 174 6.84 -31.21 -20.55
N GLN A 175 7.89 -31.30 -19.72
CA GLN A 175 8.01 -30.57 -18.46
C GLN A 175 7.96 -29.06 -18.70
N GLY A 176 8.70 -28.56 -19.69
CA GLY A 176 8.70 -27.14 -20.04
C GLY A 176 7.34 -26.66 -20.52
N GLN A 177 6.63 -27.44 -21.35
CA GLN A 177 5.25 -27.13 -21.72
C GLN A 177 4.28 -27.20 -20.53
N GLU A 178 4.50 -28.13 -19.58
CA GLU A 178 3.74 -28.21 -18.32
C GLU A 178 4.02 -27.01 -17.41
N LYS A 179 5.25 -26.48 -17.35
CA LYS A 179 5.61 -25.25 -16.63
C LYS A 179 5.10 -23.99 -17.30
N LEU A 180 5.15 -23.89 -18.63
CA LEU A 180 4.51 -22.82 -19.40
C LEU A 180 2.99 -22.77 -19.14
N LYS A 181 2.37 -23.94 -19.13
CA LYS A 181 0.97 -24.12 -18.72
C LYS A 181 0.75 -23.77 -17.24
N ALA A 182 1.72 -24.06 -16.36
CA ALA A 182 1.66 -23.64 -14.96
C ALA A 182 1.84 -22.12 -14.80
N GLY A 183 2.57 -21.44 -15.68
CA GLY A 183 2.71 -19.97 -15.70
C GLY A 183 1.40 -19.28 -16.06
N THR A 184 0.71 -19.77 -17.09
CA THR A 184 -0.65 -19.31 -17.42
C THR A 184 -1.66 -19.65 -16.32
N MET A 185 -1.48 -20.77 -15.60
CA MET A 185 -2.29 -21.14 -14.43
C MET A 185 -1.85 -20.51 -13.10
N SER A 186 -0.68 -19.88 -13.00
CA SER A 186 -0.23 -19.27 -11.73
C SER A 186 -1.06 -18.05 -11.37
N LEU A 187 -1.67 -17.40 -12.37
CA LEU A 187 -2.74 -16.43 -12.16
C LEU A 187 -3.92 -17.09 -11.45
N VAL A 188 -4.44 -18.19 -12.01
CA VAL A 188 -5.56 -18.99 -11.45
C VAL A 188 -5.25 -19.49 -10.03
N ASN A 189 -4.03 -19.95 -9.77
CA ASN A 189 -3.61 -20.41 -8.44
C ASN A 189 -3.40 -19.25 -7.47
N GLY A 190 -2.91 -18.09 -7.93
CA GLY A 190 -2.85 -16.86 -7.13
C GLY A 190 -4.24 -16.36 -6.75
N TYR A 191 -5.22 -16.42 -7.65
CA TYR A 191 -6.63 -16.16 -7.37
C TYR A 191 -7.23 -17.16 -6.38
N SER A 192 -6.87 -18.44 -6.51
CA SER A 192 -7.30 -19.48 -5.58
C SER A 192 -6.69 -19.28 -4.18
N GLN A 193 -5.41 -18.91 -4.11
CA GLN A 193 -4.70 -18.66 -2.86
C GLN A 193 -5.19 -17.39 -2.17
N PHE A 194 -5.33 -16.28 -2.90
CA PHE A 194 -5.88 -15.04 -2.37
C PHE A 194 -7.35 -15.23 -1.98
N GLY A 195 -8.15 -15.88 -2.83
CA GLY A 195 -9.51 -16.29 -2.48
C GLY A 195 -9.54 -17.13 -1.19
N ALA A 196 -8.65 -18.10 -1.03
CA ALA A 196 -8.54 -18.89 0.19
C ALA A 196 -8.16 -18.04 1.43
N GLN A 197 -7.22 -17.11 1.30
CA GLN A 197 -6.82 -16.18 2.37
C GLN A 197 -7.96 -15.22 2.74
N THR A 198 -8.67 -14.67 1.75
CA THR A 198 -9.87 -13.83 1.94
C THR A 198 -10.99 -14.62 2.63
N LYS A 199 -11.18 -15.90 2.26
CA LYS A 199 -12.12 -16.80 2.94
C LYS A 199 -11.72 -17.05 4.39
N GLU A 200 -10.43 -17.26 4.65
CA GLU A 200 -9.89 -17.42 6.00
C GLU A 200 -10.10 -16.17 6.86
N ALA A 201 -9.87 -14.98 6.29
CA ALA A 201 -10.16 -13.71 6.94
C ALA A 201 -11.65 -13.57 7.28
N GLY A 202 -12.55 -13.89 6.33
CA GLY A 202 -13.99 -13.93 6.58
C GLY A 202 -14.37 -14.89 7.72
N MET A 203 -13.86 -16.13 7.71
CA MET A 203 -14.10 -17.09 8.80
C MET A 203 -13.56 -16.61 10.16
N LYS A 204 -12.42 -15.91 10.18
CA LYS A 204 -11.89 -15.29 11.41
C LYS A 204 -12.79 -14.17 11.93
N LEU A 205 -13.36 -13.36 11.04
CA LEU A 205 -14.37 -12.35 11.41
C LEU A 205 -15.66 -12.99 11.91
N GLU A 206 -16.11 -14.09 11.30
CA GLU A 206 -17.27 -14.85 11.80
C GLU A 206 -17.02 -15.40 13.21
N ALA A 207 -15.83 -15.97 13.44
CA ALA A 207 -15.42 -16.45 14.76
C ALA A 207 -15.31 -15.30 15.77
N LEU A 208 -14.87 -14.11 15.35
CA LEU A 208 -14.82 -12.92 16.19
C LEU A 208 -16.23 -12.43 16.54
N ALA A 209 -17.15 -12.36 15.57
CA ALA A 209 -18.55 -12.01 15.80
C ALA A 209 -19.20 -12.94 16.83
N SER A 210 -18.92 -14.24 16.76
CA SER A 210 -19.48 -15.23 17.69
C SER A 210 -19.04 -15.08 19.17
N LYS A 211 -17.99 -14.29 19.44
CA LYS A 211 -17.48 -14.02 20.80
C LYS A 211 -18.19 -12.88 21.52
N TYR A 212 -19.01 -12.09 20.81
CA TYR A 212 -19.77 -10.99 21.40
C TYR A 212 -21.03 -11.50 22.10
N ASP A 213 -21.41 -10.88 23.22
CA ASP A 213 -22.60 -11.27 23.98
C ASP A 213 -23.89 -10.81 23.26
N ALA A 214 -24.72 -11.77 22.84
CA ALA A 214 -25.99 -11.52 22.18
C ALA A 214 -27.04 -10.81 23.07
N ASN A 215 -26.81 -10.74 24.39
CA ASN A 215 -27.71 -10.10 25.35
C ASN A 215 -27.37 -8.62 25.61
N ASP A 216 -26.18 -8.15 25.20
CA ASP A 216 -25.83 -6.73 25.24
C ASP A 216 -26.21 -6.07 23.90
N PRO A 217 -27.15 -5.11 23.86
CA PRO A 217 -27.61 -4.48 22.61
C PRO A 217 -26.48 -3.86 21.79
N LYS A 218 -25.41 -3.35 22.42
CA LYS A 218 -24.27 -2.73 21.72
C LYS A 218 -23.34 -3.78 21.14
N GLN A 219 -23.09 -4.86 21.88
CA GLN A 219 -22.29 -5.98 21.38
C GLN A 219 -23.02 -6.75 20.30
N LYS A 220 -24.34 -6.88 20.39
CA LYS A 220 -25.18 -7.44 19.35
C LYS A 220 -25.05 -6.66 18.04
N GLN A 221 -25.14 -5.32 18.10
CA GLN A 221 -24.97 -4.48 16.90
C GLN A 221 -23.57 -4.61 16.29
N GLN A 222 -22.51 -4.68 17.11
CA GLN A 222 -21.14 -4.91 16.64
C GLN A 222 -20.95 -6.30 16.03
N SER A 223 -21.52 -7.33 16.67
CA SER A 223 -21.54 -8.69 16.15
C SER A 223 -22.24 -8.76 14.78
N GLU A 224 -23.35 -8.06 14.61
CA GLU A 224 -24.10 -8.02 13.34
C GLU A 224 -23.25 -7.36 12.23
N GLN A 225 -22.55 -6.27 12.52
CA GLN A 225 -21.65 -5.60 11.56
C GLN A 225 -20.44 -6.45 11.17
N ILE A 226 -19.78 -7.09 12.15
CA ILE A 226 -18.63 -7.98 11.88
C ILE A 226 -19.10 -9.20 11.08
N ASN A 227 -20.28 -9.73 11.39
CA ASN A 227 -20.87 -10.83 10.64
C ASN A 227 -21.22 -10.43 9.20
N GLU A 228 -21.68 -9.20 8.98
CA GLU A 228 -21.94 -8.68 7.63
C GLU A 228 -20.65 -8.54 6.81
N MET A 229 -19.57 -8.02 7.40
CA MET A 229 -18.24 -7.96 6.77
C MET A 229 -17.69 -9.36 6.46
N SER A 230 -17.87 -10.32 7.38
CA SER A 230 -17.51 -11.72 7.16
C SER A 230 -18.23 -12.29 5.92
N ILE A 231 -19.55 -12.12 5.84
CA ILE A 231 -20.35 -12.60 4.71
C ILE A 231 -19.86 -12.00 3.39
N GLN A 232 -19.54 -10.70 3.38
CA GLN A 232 -19.03 -10.02 2.19
C GLN A 232 -17.66 -10.57 1.75
N LEU A 233 -16.72 -10.79 2.68
CA LEU A 233 -15.41 -11.38 2.38
C LEU A 233 -15.54 -12.83 1.89
N ILE A 234 -16.42 -13.62 2.50
CA ILE A 234 -16.68 -15.00 2.05
C ILE A 234 -17.26 -14.99 0.64
N GLN A 235 -18.23 -14.13 0.34
CA GLN A 235 -18.80 -13.99 -1.01
C GLN A 235 -17.78 -13.52 -2.05
N LEU A 236 -16.90 -12.59 -1.68
CA LEU A 236 -15.79 -12.15 -2.53
C LEU A 236 -14.86 -13.34 -2.82
N SER A 237 -14.49 -14.11 -1.80
CA SER A 237 -13.66 -15.31 -1.97
C SER A 237 -14.29 -16.33 -2.93
N GLU A 238 -15.60 -16.55 -2.84
CA GLU A 238 -16.31 -17.50 -3.70
C GLU A 238 -16.35 -17.02 -5.15
N LYS A 239 -16.55 -15.72 -5.39
CA LYS A 239 -16.49 -15.13 -6.73
C LYS A 239 -15.07 -15.23 -7.31
N MET A 240 -14.04 -14.95 -6.51
CA MET A 240 -12.64 -15.08 -6.93
C MET A 240 -12.28 -16.53 -7.27
N LEU A 241 -12.73 -17.50 -6.47
CA LEU A 241 -12.55 -18.93 -6.74
C LEU A 241 -13.29 -19.39 -8.00
N GLN A 242 -14.50 -18.89 -8.24
CA GLN A 242 -15.24 -19.17 -9.48
C GLN A 242 -14.59 -18.52 -10.71
N GLY A 243 -14.07 -17.30 -10.58
CA GLY A 243 -13.30 -16.62 -11.61
C GLY A 243 -12.05 -17.41 -11.98
N ALA A 244 -11.29 -17.87 -10.98
CA ALA A 244 -10.15 -18.75 -11.15
C ALA A 244 -10.52 -20.03 -11.92
N GLN A 245 -11.61 -20.70 -11.54
CA GLN A 245 -12.08 -21.92 -12.22
C GLN A 245 -12.49 -21.68 -13.69
N LYS A 246 -13.11 -20.55 -14.01
CA LYS A 246 -13.48 -20.20 -15.39
C LYS A 246 -12.25 -19.86 -16.23
N SER A 247 -11.30 -19.13 -15.68
CA SER A 247 -10.02 -18.82 -16.33
C SER A 247 -9.13 -20.05 -16.55
N ALA A 248 -9.33 -21.14 -15.82
CA ALA A 248 -8.64 -22.41 -16.05
C ALA A 248 -9.05 -23.14 -17.35
N THR A 249 -10.06 -22.66 -18.09
CA THR A 249 -10.64 -23.33 -19.28
C THR A 249 -10.29 -22.70 -20.64
N LEU A 250 -9.37 -21.74 -20.67
CA LEU A 250 -8.93 -21.04 -21.90
C LEU A 250 -8.19 -21.96 -22.90
N PRO A 251 -8.19 -21.64 -24.21
CA PRO A 251 -7.63 -22.49 -25.28
C PRO A 251 -6.11 -22.65 -25.14
N ASN A 252 -5.66 -23.89 -25.03
CA ASN A 252 -4.35 -24.20 -24.48
C ASN A 252 -3.42 -24.79 -25.54
N VAL A 253 -2.65 -23.93 -26.22
CA VAL A 253 -1.57 -24.35 -27.15
C VAL A 253 -0.59 -25.32 -26.45
N PRO A 254 -0.17 -25.09 -25.19
CA PRO A 254 0.57 -26.07 -24.40
C PRO A 254 -0.09 -27.46 -24.30
N ASP A 255 -1.42 -27.57 -24.13
CA ASP A 255 -2.08 -28.88 -24.00
C ASP A 255 -2.06 -29.71 -25.28
N GLN A 256 -2.25 -29.06 -26.43
CA GLN A 256 -2.17 -29.71 -27.74
C GLN A 256 -0.74 -30.21 -28.00
N THR A 257 0.25 -29.38 -27.66
CA THR A 257 1.67 -29.71 -27.76
C THR A 257 2.04 -30.87 -26.83
N ILE A 258 1.69 -30.82 -25.53
CA ILE A 258 1.93 -31.90 -24.56
C ILE A 258 1.30 -33.21 -25.03
N LYS A 259 0.06 -33.18 -25.53
CA LYS A 259 -0.61 -34.37 -26.08
C LYS A 259 0.11 -34.93 -27.32
N GLY A 260 0.62 -34.05 -28.18
CA GLY A 260 1.45 -34.43 -29.32
C GLY A 260 2.76 -35.10 -28.88
N LEU A 261 3.46 -34.50 -27.91
CA LEU A 261 4.72 -35.02 -27.38
C LEU A 261 4.57 -36.35 -26.67
N LYS A 262 3.53 -36.51 -25.84
CA LYS A 262 3.22 -37.81 -25.19
C LYS A 262 2.89 -38.90 -26.23
N LYS A 263 2.31 -38.55 -27.38
CA LYS A 263 2.09 -39.49 -28.49
C LYS A 263 3.40 -39.86 -29.19
N ILE A 264 4.33 -38.92 -29.35
CA ILE A 264 5.65 -39.17 -29.93
C ILE A 264 6.47 -40.05 -28.97
N GLU A 265 6.53 -39.71 -27.68
CA GLU A 265 7.19 -40.48 -26.63
C GLU A 265 6.68 -41.93 -26.59
N SER A 266 5.35 -42.13 -26.55
CA SER A 266 4.76 -43.47 -26.57
C SER A 266 4.95 -44.22 -27.89
N GLY A 267 5.03 -43.51 -29.03
CA GLY A 267 5.37 -44.10 -30.32
C GLY A 267 6.81 -44.60 -30.39
N LEU A 268 7.75 -43.82 -29.85
CA LEU A 268 9.18 -44.15 -29.81
C LEU A 268 9.46 -45.33 -28.88
N ALA A 269 8.86 -45.36 -27.69
CA ALA A 269 8.96 -46.49 -26.77
C ALA A 269 8.42 -47.80 -27.37
N ASN A 270 7.43 -47.73 -28.27
CA ASN A 270 6.89 -48.90 -28.97
C ASN A 270 7.76 -49.35 -30.16
N GLN A 271 8.54 -48.45 -30.78
CA GLN A 271 9.48 -48.78 -31.86
C GLN A 271 10.81 -49.35 -31.35
N GLU A 272 11.22 -48.99 -30.13
CA GLU A 272 12.37 -49.57 -29.42
C GLU A 272 12.28 -51.11 -29.36
N GLY A 273 11.06 -51.65 -29.26
CA GLY A 273 10.80 -53.10 -29.31
C GLY A 273 10.83 -53.75 -30.71
N GLN A 274 10.92 -53.00 -31.81
CA GLN A 274 10.77 -53.51 -33.19
C GLN A 274 12.02 -53.31 -34.08
N LEU A 275 13.00 -52.50 -33.67
CA LEU A 275 14.20 -52.17 -34.45
C LEU A 275 15.25 -53.29 -34.56
N GLY A 276 15.03 -54.44 -33.90
CA GLY A 276 15.96 -55.57 -33.89
C GLY A 276 16.03 -56.42 -35.16
N ASN A 277 15.25 -56.16 -36.21
CA ASN A 277 15.08 -57.10 -37.35
C ASN A 277 15.17 -56.49 -38.76
N LEU A 278 15.99 -55.44 -38.97
CA LEU A 278 16.23 -54.89 -40.30
C LEU A 278 17.57 -55.39 -40.89
N GLN A 279 17.55 -56.58 -41.48
CA GLN A 279 18.61 -57.07 -42.37
C GLN A 279 17.96 -57.63 -43.63
N THR A 280 18.01 -56.89 -44.75
CA THR A 280 18.26 -57.37 -46.14
C THR A 280 17.83 -56.33 -47.19
N GLU A 281 18.75 -55.46 -47.65
CA GLU A 281 18.92 -54.97 -49.05
C GLU A 281 19.98 -53.84 -49.12
N LYS A 282 21.26 -54.20 -49.22
CA LYS A 282 22.41 -53.33 -48.85
C LYS A 282 22.71 -52.11 -49.74
N GLU A 283 22.32 -52.07 -51.00
CA GLU A 283 22.78 -50.99 -51.92
C GLU A 283 21.76 -49.87 -52.15
N LYS A 284 20.45 -50.16 -52.07
CA LYS A 284 19.41 -49.13 -52.16
C LYS A 284 19.17 -48.46 -50.79
N GLN A 285 19.26 -49.23 -49.71
CA GLN A 285 19.15 -48.75 -48.33
C GLN A 285 20.29 -47.79 -47.95
N ALA A 286 21.49 -47.93 -48.50
CA ALA A 286 22.62 -47.07 -48.14
C ALA A 286 22.38 -45.60 -48.56
N LYS A 287 21.80 -45.38 -49.75
CA LYS A 287 21.44 -44.04 -50.22
C LYS A 287 20.30 -43.45 -49.41
N ASP A 288 19.27 -44.25 -49.12
CA ASP A 288 18.13 -43.84 -48.31
C ASP A 288 18.56 -43.56 -46.84
N LEU A 289 19.56 -44.29 -46.32
CA LEU A 289 20.16 -44.07 -45.00
C LEU A 289 21.03 -42.80 -44.96
N MET A 290 21.78 -42.51 -46.03
CA MET A 290 22.52 -41.24 -46.14
C MET A 290 21.57 -40.04 -46.22
N GLU A 291 20.49 -40.14 -47.00
CA GLU A 291 19.48 -39.08 -47.12
C GLU A 291 18.70 -38.89 -45.80
N LEU A 292 18.41 -39.98 -45.09
CA LEU A 292 17.84 -39.93 -43.74
C LEU A 292 18.82 -39.30 -42.73
N SER A 293 20.09 -39.67 -42.78
CA SER A 293 21.17 -39.11 -41.94
C SER A 293 21.27 -37.60 -42.12
N ASP A 294 21.35 -37.13 -43.36
CA ASP A 294 21.39 -35.71 -43.71
C ASP A 294 20.13 -34.98 -43.19
N GLY A 295 18.95 -35.59 -43.36
CA GLY A 295 17.69 -35.07 -42.86
C GLY A 295 17.62 -34.95 -41.35
N LEU A 296 18.15 -35.94 -40.61
CA LEU A 296 18.24 -35.93 -39.15
C LEU A 296 19.22 -34.87 -38.65
N MET A 297 20.39 -34.75 -39.28
CA MET A 297 21.37 -33.70 -38.97
C MET A 297 20.81 -32.30 -39.25
N GLU A 298 20.10 -32.10 -40.36
CA GLU A 298 19.50 -30.80 -40.68
C GLU A 298 18.36 -30.46 -39.72
N MET A 299 17.52 -31.43 -39.37
CA MET A 299 16.48 -31.25 -38.35
C MET A 299 17.09 -30.92 -37.00
N GLY A 300 18.16 -31.63 -36.60
CA GLY A 300 18.85 -31.39 -35.35
C GLY A 300 19.47 -29.98 -35.28
N LYS A 301 20.12 -29.52 -36.36
CA LYS A 301 20.64 -28.13 -36.46
C LYS A 301 19.53 -27.09 -36.36
N LYS A 302 18.37 -27.33 -36.97
CA LYS A 302 17.20 -26.43 -36.87
C LYS A 302 16.65 -26.39 -35.44
N LEU A 303 16.57 -27.52 -34.75
CA LEU A 303 16.10 -27.58 -33.36
C LEU A 303 17.06 -26.86 -32.39
N VAL A 304 18.38 -27.03 -32.55
CA VAL A 304 19.39 -26.26 -31.80
C VAL A 304 19.24 -24.76 -32.10
N SER A 305 19.05 -24.37 -33.35
CA SER A 305 18.82 -22.96 -33.71
C SER A 305 17.54 -22.39 -33.09
N ILE A 306 16.45 -23.17 -33.02
CA ILE A 306 15.21 -22.75 -32.35
C ILE A 306 15.44 -22.62 -30.84
N SER A 307 16.18 -23.54 -30.22
CA SER A 307 16.59 -23.44 -28.80
C SER A 307 17.38 -22.15 -28.54
N ASP A 308 18.41 -21.86 -29.34
CA ASP A 308 19.23 -20.66 -29.18
C ASP A 308 18.38 -19.38 -29.33
N ASN A 309 17.43 -19.38 -30.28
CA ASN A 309 16.48 -18.28 -30.46
C ASN A 309 15.49 -18.15 -29.29
N LEU A 310 15.02 -19.26 -28.71
CA LEU A 310 14.15 -19.26 -27.52
C LEU A 310 14.90 -18.73 -26.30
N SER A 311 16.15 -19.15 -26.10
CA SER A 311 17.04 -18.63 -25.06
C SER A 311 17.28 -17.13 -25.24
N THR A 312 17.48 -16.69 -26.47
CA THR A 312 17.63 -15.26 -26.77
C THR A 312 16.33 -14.50 -26.48
N MET A 313 15.17 -15.01 -26.90
CA MET A 313 13.87 -14.41 -26.59
C MET A 313 13.61 -14.30 -25.08
N ASN A 314 14.06 -15.31 -24.31
CA ASN A 314 13.98 -15.30 -22.86
C ASN A 314 14.72 -14.12 -22.21
N ASP A 315 15.85 -13.71 -22.78
CA ASP A 315 16.70 -12.64 -22.23
C ASP A 315 16.21 -11.22 -22.61
N TYR A 316 15.44 -11.09 -23.69
CA TYR A 316 15.03 -9.79 -24.26
C TYR A 316 13.53 -9.45 -24.14
N SER A 317 12.67 -10.38 -23.69
CA SER A 317 11.23 -10.10 -23.60
C SER A 317 10.86 -9.33 -22.32
N ASP A 318 10.17 -8.20 -22.47
CA ASP A 318 9.71 -7.37 -21.35
C ASP A 318 8.70 -8.10 -20.47
N THR A 319 7.91 -9.04 -21.03
CA THR A 319 7.01 -9.93 -20.29
C THR A 319 7.72 -10.95 -19.40
N LEU A 320 9.03 -11.13 -19.57
CA LEU A 320 9.86 -12.10 -18.84
C LEU A 320 10.78 -11.42 -17.82
N LYS A 321 10.78 -10.10 -17.75
CA LYS A 321 11.47 -9.34 -16.71
C LYS A 321 10.47 -8.96 -15.62
N PRO A 322 10.77 -9.27 -14.35
CA PRO A 322 9.90 -8.86 -13.24
C PRO A 322 9.88 -7.32 -13.14
N GLY A 323 8.68 -6.76 -12.99
CA GLY A 323 8.45 -5.33 -12.83
C GLY A 323 7.38 -4.77 -13.78
N LEU A 324 7.26 -3.44 -13.81
CA LEU A 324 6.40 -2.74 -14.77
C LEU A 324 6.86 -2.97 -16.22
N PRO A 325 5.93 -3.22 -17.15
CA PRO A 325 6.27 -3.37 -18.56
C PRO A 325 6.60 -2.02 -19.20
N GLU A 326 7.60 -2.00 -20.09
CA GLU A 326 7.99 -0.78 -20.83
C GLU A 326 6.96 -0.39 -21.91
N LYS A 327 6.12 -1.34 -22.35
CA LYS A 327 5.16 -1.14 -23.45
C LYS A 327 3.73 -1.14 -22.96
N GLN A 328 2.96 -0.15 -23.41
CA GLN A 328 1.54 -0.03 -23.11
C GLN A 328 0.73 -1.27 -23.52
N GLU A 329 1.03 -1.85 -24.68
CA GLU A 329 0.37 -3.09 -25.16
C GLU A 329 0.54 -4.22 -24.16
N THR A 330 1.73 -4.36 -23.57
CA THR A 330 2.00 -5.40 -22.57
C THR A 330 1.25 -5.14 -21.27
N LEU A 331 1.16 -3.88 -20.84
CA LEU A 331 0.35 -3.48 -19.69
C LEU A 331 -1.13 -3.83 -19.91
N GLU A 332 -1.67 -3.54 -21.10
CA GLU A 332 -3.05 -3.86 -21.44
C GLU A 332 -3.34 -5.36 -21.35
N TYR A 333 -2.44 -6.23 -21.85
CA TYR A 333 -2.59 -7.69 -21.69
C TYR A 333 -2.56 -8.16 -20.22
N MET A 334 -1.83 -7.46 -19.36
CA MET A 334 -1.77 -7.77 -17.92
C MET A 334 -3.03 -7.30 -17.18
N VAL A 335 -3.60 -6.16 -17.57
CA VAL A 335 -4.74 -5.52 -16.91
C VAL A 335 -6.08 -6.08 -17.41
N TYR A 336 -6.20 -6.29 -18.71
CA TYR A 336 -7.42 -6.71 -19.38
C TYR A 336 -7.39 -8.20 -19.74
N ASP A 337 -8.57 -8.79 -19.86
CA ASP A 337 -8.74 -10.14 -20.43
C ASP A 337 -8.87 -10.09 -21.96
N ASP A 338 -8.90 -11.25 -22.61
CA ASP A 338 -9.01 -11.37 -24.08
C ASP A 338 -10.32 -10.77 -24.65
N ASN A 339 -11.31 -10.50 -23.80
CA ASN A 339 -12.58 -9.86 -24.19
C ASN A 339 -12.54 -8.34 -23.97
N GLY A 340 -11.40 -7.78 -23.57
CA GLY A 340 -11.24 -6.36 -23.26
C GLY A 340 -11.86 -5.95 -21.92
N LYS A 341 -12.16 -6.90 -21.03
CA LYS A 341 -12.69 -6.60 -19.68
C LYS A 341 -11.55 -6.51 -18.67
N LYS A 342 -11.53 -5.44 -17.87
CA LYS A 342 -10.58 -5.27 -16.76
C LYS A 342 -10.67 -6.45 -15.79
N ARG A 343 -9.53 -7.03 -15.44
CA ARG A 343 -9.44 -8.14 -14.48
C ARG A 343 -9.88 -7.66 -13.10
N GLU A 344 -10.63 -8.51 -12.39
CA GLU A 344 -11.30 -8.11 -11.13
C GLU A 344 -10.34 -7.69 -10.01
N ILE A 345 -9.07 -8.10 -10.06
CA ILE A 345 -8.03 -7.69 -9.09
C ILE A 345 -7.78 -6.18 -9.09
N PHE A 346 -7.99 -5.51 -10.22
CA PHE A 346 -7.80 -4.07 -10.32
C PHE A 346 -9.00 -3.28 -9.80
N ASN A 347 -10.14 -3.91 -9.49
CA ASN A 347 -11.34 -3.19 -9.06
C ASN A 347 -11.18 -2.48 -7.71
N GLU A 348 -10.25 -2.92 -6.86
CA GLU A 348 -9.99 -2.29 -5.56
C GLU A 348 -9.12 -1.03 -5.69
N VAL A 349 -8.30 -0.95 -6.75
CA VAL A 349 -7.32 0.13 -6.95
C VAL A 349 -7.61 0.99 -8.19
N VAL A 350 -8.58 0.59 -9.02
CA VAL A 350 -9.03 1.32 -10.21
C VAL A 350 -10.55 1.42 -10.14
N ILE A 351 -11.02 2.54 -9.62
CA ILE A 351 -12.42 2.79 -9.30
C ILE A 351 -13.23 2.99 -10.59
N GLU A 352 -12.68 3.78 -11.50
CA GLU A 352 -13.24 4.09 -12.82
C GLU A 352 -12.12 4.05 -13.85
N ASP A 353 -12.44 4.04 -15.15
CA ASP A 353 -11.43 3.96 -16.22
C ASP A 353 -10.46 5.16 -16.21
N GLN A 354 -10.87 6.29 -15.61
CA GLN A 354 -10.06 7.50 -15.46
C GLN A 354 -9.52 7.70 -14.03
N THR A 355 -9.84 6.81 -13.08
CA THR A 355 -9.51 7.02 -11.66
C THR A 355 -8.87 5.79 -11.04
N MET A 356 -7.62 5.92 -10.62
CA MET A 356 -6.91 4.92 -9.83
C MET A 356 -6.46 5.47 -8.48
N ILE A 357 -6.27 4.57 -7.52
CA ILE A 357 -5.89 4.91 -6.16
C ILE A 357 -4.68 4.09 -5.70
N MET A 358 -3.85 4.74 -4.88
CA MET A 358 -2.83 4.11 -4.05
C MET A 358 -3.23 4.30 -2.59
N ILE A 359 -3.27 3.21 -1.83
CA ILE A 359 -3.58 3.21 -0.41
C ILE A 359 -2.29 2.95 0.34
N VAL A 360 -1.90 3.87 1.21
CA VAL A 360 -0.73 3.72 2.09
C VAL A 360 -1.24 3.58 3.51
N LYS A 361 -1.01 2.42 4.10
CA LYS A 361 -1.40 2.11 5.47
C LYS A 361 -0.24 2.33 6.41
N PHE A 362 -0.47 3.05 7.51
CA PHE A 362 0.53 3.24 8.56
C PHE A 362 0.55 2.08 9.53
N ASP A 363 1.64 1.93 10.27
CA ASP A 363 1.66 1.08 11.44
C ASP A 363 0.64 1.53 12.49
N GLY A 364 0.20 0.59 13.32
CA GLY A 364 -0.69 0.87 14.43
C GLY A 364 -0.07 1.82 15.45
N ASN A 365 -0.91 2.68 16.05
CA ASN A 365 -0.53 3.54 17.17
C ASN A 365 0.63 4.53 16.88
N ILE A 366 0.83 4.90 15.62
CA ILE A 366 1.77 5.97 15.22
C ILE A 366 1.21 7.34 15.64
N SER A 367 2.08 8.24 16.09
CA SER A 367 1.70 9.61 16.46
C SER A 367 1.27 10.44 15.24
N ASP A 368 0.29 11.32 15.42
CA ASP A 368 -0.24 12.16 14.33
C ASP A 368 0.81 13.07 13.68
N ASP A 369 1.85 13.48 14.42
CA ASP A 369 2.96 14.28 13.87
C ASP A 369 3.71 13.52 12.77
N VAL A 370 4.03 12.24 13.01
CA VAL A 370 4.70 11.38 12.04
C VAL A 370 3.81 11.09 10.83
N LYS A 371 2.52 10.80 11.06
CA LYS A 371 1.57 10.63 9.94
C LYS A 371 1.49 11.90 9.07
N SER A 372 1.56 13.07 9.71
CA SER A 372 1.52 14.36 9.02
C SER A 372 2.81 14.63 8.23
N GLU A 373 3.96 14.22 8.77
CA GLU A 373 5.25 14.28 8.06
C GLU A 373 5.22 13.45 6.78
N VAL A 374 4.80 12.19 6.86
CA VAL A 374 4.67 11.31 5.67
C VAL A 374 3.62 11.85 4.70
N SER A 375 2.47 12.31 5.20
CA SER A 375 1.42 12.90 4.35
C SER A 375 1.91 14.14 3.60
N ASN A 376 2.71 14.99 4.25
CA ASN A 376 3.28 16.19 3.63
C ASN A 376 4.42 15.86 2.67
N MET A 377 5.20 14.82 2.95
CA MET A 377 6.19 14.27 2.01
C MET A 377 5.51 13.81 0.71
N VAL A 378 4.42 13.04 0.81
CA VAL A 378 3.64 12.60 -0.35
C VAL A 378 3.09 13.80 -1.13
N LYS A 379 2.46 14.78 -0.45
CA LYS A 379 1.98 16.01 -1.10
C LYS A 379 3.10 16.79 -1.80
N SER A 380 4.29 16.84 -1.20
CA SER A 380 5.43 17.56 -1.78
C SER A 380 5.94 16.85 -3.03
N TYR A 381 6.09 15.52 -2.97
CA TYR A 381 6.47 14.71 -4.12
C TYR A 381 5.52 14.91 -5.32
N LEU A 382 4.20 14.83 -5.08
CA LEU A 382 3.19 14.98 -6.14
C LEU A 382 3.16 16.41 -6.73
N ASN A 383 3.46 17.43 -5.92
CA ASN A 383 3.53 18.81 -6.41
C ASN A 383 4.81 19.08 -7.22
N GLU A 384 5.93 18.47 -6.83
CA GLU A 384 7.23 18.63 -7.50
C GLU A 384 7.34 17.80 -8.78
N ASN A 385 6.70 16.62 -8.80
CA ASN A 385 6.73 15.68 -9.92
C ASN A 385 5.32 15.61 -10.56
N GLN A 386 4.94 16.65 -11.29
CA GLN A 386 3.63 16.64 -11.97
C GLN A 386 3.71 15.76 -13.23
N ILE A 387 2.66 14.95 -13.45
CA ILE A 387 2.46 14.20 -14.68
C ILE A 387 1.55 14.98 -15.62
N GLU A 388 1.82 14.91 -16.93
CA GLU A 388 0.92 15.47 -17.94
C GLU A 388 -0.47 14.80 -17.93
N SER A 389 -1.51 15.61 -18.08
CA SER A 389 -2.90 15.14 -18.18
C SER A 389 -3.35 14.24 -17.02
N THR A 390 -2.85 14.49 -15.81
CA THR A 390 -3.19 13.71 -14.61
C THR A 390 -3.27 14.63 -13.40
N ASP A 391 -4.44 14.74 -12.82
CA ASP A 391 -4.64 15.41 -11.54
C ASP A 391 -4.38 14.41 -10.41
N THR A 392 -3.70 14.85 -9.36
CA THR A 392 -3.41 14.02 -8.18
C THR A 392 -3.98 14.65 -6.92
N MET A 393 -4.53 13.82 -6.04
CA MET A 393 -5.11 14.25 -4.77
C MET A 393 -4.69 13.31 -3.65
N VAL A 394 -4.28 13.88 -2.51
CA VAL A 394 -4.00 13.12 -1.29
C VAL A 394 -5.15 13.31 -0.31
N SER A 395 -5.69 12.20 0.18
CA SER A 395 -6.83 12.14 1.09
C SER A 395 -6.60 11.07 2.17
N GLY A 396 -7.62 10.78 2.96
CA GLY A 396 -7.58 9.85 4.10
C GLY A 396 -7.58 10.56 5.45
N LYS A 397 -7.76 9.77 6.51
CA LYS A 397 -7.94 10.31 7.87
C LYS A 397 -6.75 11.16 8.34
N PRO A 398 -5.48 10.74 8.17
CA PRO A 398 -4.34 11.54 8.62
C PRO A 398 -4.24 12.90 7.92
N VAL A 399 -4.58 12.96 6.62
CA VAL A 399 -4.60 14.20 5.83
C VAL A 399 -5.70 15.13 6.31
N LEU A 400 -6.90 14.58 6.58
CA LEU A 400 -8.03 15.34 7.09
C LEU A 400 -7.74 15.89 8.49
N ASP A 401 -7.18 15.07 9.37
CA ASP A 401 -6.85 15.46 10.75
C ASP A 401 -5.76 16.55 10.77
N ASP A 402 -4.73 16.46 9.92
CA ASP A 402 -3.75 17.52 9.74
C ASP A 402 -4.38 18.83 9.21
N ALA A 403 -5.28 18.75 8.23
CA ALA A 403 -6.00 19.90 7.71
C ALA A 403 -6.90 20.56 8.78
N ILE A 404 -7.60 19.76 9.60
CA ILE A 404 -8.40 20.24 10.72
C ILE A 404 -7.49 20.92 11.75
N ARG A 405 -6.38 20.30 12.14
CA ARG A 405 -5.43 20.85 13.10
C ARG A 405 -4.82 22.18 12.63
N SER A 406 -4.43 22.25 11.37
CA SER A 406 -3.94 23.48 10.74
C SER A 406 -5.01 24.58 10.76
N SER A 407 -6.25 24.23 10.37
CA SER A 407 -7.40 25.15 10.39
C SER A 407 -7.75 25.61 11.80
N MET A 408 -7.66 24.72 12.80
CA MET A 408 -7.84 25.04 14.22
C MET A 408 -6.80 26.05 14.69
N LYS A 409 -5.52 25.84 14.36
CA LYS A 409 -4.43 26.77 14.72
C LYS A 409 -4.64 28.14 14.10
N GLU A 410 -4.95 28.21 12.82
CA GLU A 410 -5.22 29.47 12.13
C GLU A 410 -6.45 30.18 12.72
N SER A 411 -7.54 29.44 12.92
CA SER A 411 -8.79 29.97 13.47
C SER A 411 -8.60 30.47 14.90
N MET A 412 -7.90 29.71 15.74
CA MET A 412 -7.57 30.09 17.11
C MET A 412 -6.74 31.37 17.14
N GLN A 413 -5.72 31.50 16.28
CA GLN A 413 -4.92 32.72 16.16
C GLN A 413 -5.77 33.92 15.73
N LYS A 414 -6.62 33.77 14.71
CA LYS A 414 -7.54 34.82 14.25
C LYS A 414 -8.52 35.24 15.33
N MET A 415 -9.16 34.28 16.01
CA MET A 415 -10.11 34.54 17.09
C MET A 415 -9.43 35.30 18.24
N MET A 416 -8.27 34.84 18.70
CA MET A 416 -7.50 35.51 19.77
C MET A 416 -7.13 36.95 19.38
N MET A 417 -6.63 37.15 18.16
CA MET A 417 -6.26 38.49 17.67
C MET A 417 -7.47 39.42 17.61
N LEU A 418 -8.60 38.95 17.07
CA LEU A 418 -9.85 39.72 17.01
C LEU A 418 -10.41 40.00 18.40
N SER A 419 -10.41 39.03 19.32
CA SER A 419 -10.85 39.24 20.70
C SER A 419 -10.03 40.29 21.42
N ILE A 420 -8.70 40.24 21.30
CA ILE A 420 -7.81 41.25 21.87
C ILE A 420 -8.07 42.61 21.24
N LEU A 421 -8.22 42.69 19.91
CA LEU A 421 -8.49 43.94 19.20
C LEU A 421 -9.83 44.57 19.65
N PHE A 422 -10.91 43.80 19.65
CA PHE A 422 -12.21 44.27 20.14
C PHE A 422 -12.13 44.70 21.60
N MET A 423 -11.37 43.97 22.42
CA MET A 423 -11.20 44.33 23.82
C MET A 423 -10.45 45.65 23.99
N ILE A 424 -9.38 45.88 23.24
CA ILE A 424 -8.66 47.16 23.22
C ILE A 424 -9.62 48.30 22.85
N ILE A 425 -10.45 48.10 21.83
CA ILE A 425 -11.44 49.10 21.40
C ILE A 425 -12.44 49.39 22.54
N ILE A 426 -13.02 48.35 23.15
CA ILE A 426 -13.98 48.51 24.25
C ILE A 426 -13.35 49.26 25.41
N LEU A 427 -12.18 48.82 25.90
CA LEU A 427 -11.47 49.50 26.99
C LEU A 427 -11.12 50.94 26.65
N PHE A 428 -10.79 51.22 25.39
CA PHE A 428 -10.47 52.57 24.93
C PHE A 428 -11.68 53.51 25.01
N PHE A 429 -12.88 53.03 24.67
CA PHE A 429 -14.12 53.80 24.73
C PHE A 429 -14.74 53.85 26.13
N THR A 430 -14.59 52.80 26.94
CA THR A 430 -15.17 52.72 28.29
C THR A 430 -14.35 53.49 29.33
N PHE A 431 -13.02 53.46 29.24
CA PHE A 431 -12.13 54.05 30.25
C PHE A 431 -11.30 55.22 29.69
N ASN A 432 -11.47 56.41 30.26
CA ASN A 432 -10.70 57.61 29.91
C ASN A 432 -9.43 57.83 30.76
N VAL A 433 -8.76 56.74 31.18
CA VAL A 433 -7.57 56.81 32.06
C VAL A 433 -6.30 56.22 31.42
N SER A 434 -5.12 56.60 31.93
CA SER A 434 -3.81 56.18 31.41
C SER A 434 -3.53 54.68 31.58
N TRP A 435 -4.17 54.01 32.56
CA TRP A 435 -3.98 52.59 32.87
C TRP A 435 -5.09 51.68 32.31
N ARG A 436 -5.76 52.10 31.23
CA ARG A 436 -6.93 51.39 30.66
C ARG A 436 -6.64 49.99 30.11
N LEU A 437 -5.39 49.66 29.81
CA LEU A 437 -4.98 48.35 29.29
C LEU A 437 -4.48 47.39 30.38
N LEU A 438 -4.40 47.83 31.63
CA LEU A 438 -3.97 47.00 32.74
C LEU A 438 -4.86 45.74 32.91
N PRO A 439 -6.21 45.83 32.80
CA PRO A 439 -7.07 44.65 32.84
C PRO A 439 -6.77 43.64 31.73
N LEU A 440 -6.46 44.13 30.53
CA LEU A 440 -6.09 43.28 29.39
C LEU A 440 -4.79 42.51 29.65
N GLY A 441 -3.79 43.17 30.26
CA GLY A 441 -2.53 42.51 30.64
C GLY A 441 -2.75 41.38 31.66
N ILE A 442 -3.60 41.61 32.66
CA ILE A 442 -3.92 40.61 33.69
C ILE A 442 -4.58 39.37 33.05
N ILE A 443 -5.58 39.58 32.18
CA ILE A 443 -6.28 38.45 31.55
C ILE A 443 -5.38 37.68 30.57
N LEU A 444 -4.49 38.33 29.84
CA LEU A 444 -3.53 37.64 28.97
C LEU A 444 -2.58 36.74 29.75
N ILE A 445 -2.09 37.19 30.91
CA ILE A 445 -1.28 36.37 31.82
C ILE A 445 -2.09 35.16 32.30
N ALA A 446 -3.36 35.35 32.65
CA ALA A 446 -4.24 34.26 33.08
C ALA A 446 -4.50 33.25 31.95
N VAL A 447 -4.73 33.70 30.71
CA VAL A 447 -4.92 32.82 29.54
C VAL A 447 -3.65 32.01 29.25
N ILE A 448 -2.48 32.66 29.25
CA ILE A 448 -1.19 31.95 29.11
C ILE A 448 -1.01 30.93 30.25
N GLY A 449 -1.39 31.30 31.47
CA GLY A 449 -1.39 30.40 32.62
C GLY A 449 -2.27 29.17 32.43
N THR A 450 -3.48 29.36 31.89
CA THR A 450 -4.44 28.27 31.60
C THR A 450 -3.91 27.34 30.52
N VAL A 451 -3.49 27.87 29.37
CA VAL A 451 -2.89 27.07 28.28
C VAL A 451 -1.62 26.35 28.77
N GLY A 452 -0.82 27.06 29.55
CA GLY A 452 0.38 26.55 30.16
C GLY A 452 0.14 25.37 31.10
N LEU A 453 -0.86 25.51 31.98
CA LEU A 453 -1.30 24.44 32.85
C LEU A 453 -1.79 23.25 32.03
N MET A 454 -2.66 23.47 31.02
CA MET A 454 -3.17 22.41 30.13
C MET A 454 -2.03 21.58 29.52
N GLY A 455 -0.93 22.21 29.09
CA GLY A 455 0.22 21.49 28.55
C GLY A 455 1.01 20.69 29.61
N TRP A 456 1.05 21.14 30.87
CA TRP A 456 1.65 20.35 31.96
C TRP A 456 0.83 19.12 32.34
N ILE A 457 -0.50 19.26 32.33
CA ILE A 457 -1.43 18.17 32.67
C ILE A 457 -1.86 17.36 31.44
N GLN A 458 -1.26 17.63 30.27
CA GLN A 458 -1.53 16.94 29.00
C GLN A 458 -3.01 16.93 28.60
N ILE A 459 -3.75 18.00 28.88
CA ILE A 459 -5.12 18.15 28.37
C ILE A 459 -5.04 18.74 26.96
N PRO A 460 -5.46 18.00 25.92
CA PRO A 460 -5.39 18.49 24.56
C PRO A 460 -6.45 19.56 24.30
N ILE A 461 -6.14 20.47 23.37
CA ILE A 461 -7.12 21.43 22.84
C ILE A 461 -7.92 20.75 21.74
N THR A 462 -9.23 20.63 21.95
CA THR A 462 -10.21 20.19 20.95
C THR A 462 -10.85 21.39 20.24
N MET A 463 -11.53 21.14 19.11
CA MET A 463 -12.34 22.15 18.39
C MET A 463 -13.35 22.86 19.30
N VAL A 464 -13.91 22.18 20.29
CA VAL A 464 -14.86 22.79 21.24
C VAL A 464 -14.12 23.66 22.25
N SER A 465 -13.02 23.17 22.82
CA SER A 465 -12.28 23.92 23.85
C SER A 465 -11.62 25.18 23.31
N MET A 466 -11.20 25.23 22.04
CA MET A 466 -10.58 26.45 21.48
C MET A 466 -11.53 27.65 21.44
N ALA A 467 -12.85 27.42 21.31
CA ALA A 467 -13.86 28.48 21.32
C ALA A 467 -14.00 29.14 22.71
N VAL A 468 -13.50 28.49 23.76
CA VAL A 468 -13.54 29.01 25.13
C VAL A 468 -12.53 30.15 25.34
N PHE A 469 -11.42 30.22 24.60
CA PHE A 469 -10.40 31.26 24.81
C PHE A 469 -10.89 32.70 24.57
N PRO A 470 -11.59 33.03 23.47
CA PRO A 470 -12.27 34.33 23.31
C PRO A 470 -13.23 34.66 24.46
N ILE A 471 -14.00 33.67 24.92
CA ILE A 471 -14.96 33.84 26.02
C ILE A 471 -14.23 34.12 27.33
N LEU A 472 -13.11 33.42 27.59
CA LEU A 472 -12.26 33.66 28.76
C LEU A 472 -11.70 35.08 28.77
N ILE A 473 -11.28 35.62 27.62
CA ILE A 473 -10.83 37.01 27.52
C ILE A 473 -11.97 37.97 27.87
N GLY A 474 -13.17 37.73 27.32
CA GLY A 474 -14.37 38.51 27.59
C GLY A 474 -14.79 38.52 29.07
N LEU A 475 -15.04 37.35 29.64
CA LEU A 475 -15.50 37.22 31.03
C LEU A 475 -14.40 37.59 32.03
N GLY A 476 -13.14 37.24 31.73
CA GLY A 476 -12.02 37.48 32.63
C GLY A 476 -11.64 38.95 32.77
N ILE A 477 -11.91 39.76 31.73
CA ILE A 477 -11.66 41.20 31.84
C ILE A 477 -12.66 41.88 32.78
N ASP A 478 -13.91 41.43 32.83
CA ASP A 478 -14.94 42.06 33.67
C ASP A 478 -14.52 42.05 35.14
N TYR A 479 -13.95 40.94 35.61
CA TYR A 479 -13.39 40.84 36.94
C TYR A 479 -12.19 41.76 37.15
N SER A 480 -11.32 41.87 36.14
CA SER A 480 -10.13 42.73 36.20
C SER A 480 -10.52 44.22 36.23
N ILE A 481 -11.56 44.59 35.49
CA ILE A 481 -12.17 45.93 35.49
C ILE A 481 -12.81 46.24 36.85
N GLN A 482 -13.63 45.33 37.39
CA GLN A 482 -14.27 45.53 38.71
C GLN A 482 -13.22 45.71 39.80
N PHE A 483 -12.14 44.93 39.75
CA PHE A 483 -11.02 45.08 40.68
C PHE A 483 -10.32 46.44 40.51
N GLN A 484 -10.02 46.85 39.28
CA GLN A 484 -9.40 48.15 39.03
C GLN A 484 -10.27 49.33 39.48
N ASN A 485 -11.58 49.27 39.22
CA ASN A 485 -12.51 50.31 39.65
C ASN A 485 -12.58 50.39 41.17
N ARG A 486 -12.74 49.25 41.87
CA ARG A 486 -12.75 49.23 43.34
C ARG A 486 -11.44 49.76 43.93
N TYR A 487 -10.30 49.34 43.39
CA TYR A 487 -9.00 49.83 43.83
C TYR A 487 -8.86 51.35 43.63
N SER A 488 -9.37 51.88 42.53
CA SER A 488 -9.35 53.33 42.25
C SER A 488 -10.28 54.10 43.18
N GLU A 489 -11.45 53.55 43.52
CA GLU A 489 -12.38 54.14 44.51
C GLU A 489 -11.75 54.19 45.91
N GLU A 490 -11.15 53.08 46.39
CA GLU A 490 -10.51 53.02 47.71
C GLU A 490 -9.32 53.98 47.83
N MET A 491 -8.51 54.12 46.77
CA MET A 491 -7.39 55.08 46.76
C MET A 491 -7.86 56.53 46.79
N ALA A 492 -8.97 56.86 46.11
CA ALA A 492 -9.55 58.19 46.15
C ALA A 492 -10.16 58.52 47.53
N GLU A 493 -10.77 57.54 48.20
CA GLU A 493 -11.29 57.70 49.57
C GLU A 493 -10.17 57.84 50.63
N GLU A 494 -9.00 57.21 50.44
CA GLU A 494 -7.84 57.39 51.33
C GLU A 494 -7.17 58.77 51.16
N GLU A 495 -7.15 59.35 49.96
CA GLU A 495 -6.66 60.71 49.72
C GLU A 495 -7.58 61.77 50.36
N ASP A 496 -8.91 61.60 50.30
CA ASP A 496 -9.90 62.53 50.86
C ASP A 496 -9.98 62.48 52.42
N ASN A 497 -9.51 61.39 53.04
CA ASN A 497 -9.42 61.26 54.50
C ASN A 497 -8.09 61.78 55.10
N HIS A 498 -7.15 62.21 54.26
CA HIS A 498 -5.84 62.72 54.66
C HIS A 498 -5.59 64.22 54.34
N GLU A 499 -6.54 64.90 53.71
CA GLU A 499 -6.70 66.38 53.77
C GLU A 499 -7.51 66.81 54.99
#